data_AF-A0A194AMI0-F1
#
_entry.id   AF-A0A194AMI0-F1
#
_cell.length_a   1.000
_cell.length_b   1.000
_cell.length_c   1.000
_cell.angle_alpha   90.00
_cell.angle_beta   90.00
_cell.angle_gamma   90.00
#
_symmetry.space_group_name_H-M   'P 1'
#
loop_
_entity.id
_entity.type
_entity.pdbx_description
1 polymer ?
#
loop_
_entity_poly.entity_id
_entity_poly.type
_entity_poly.pdbx_seq_one_letter_code
_entity_poly.pdbx_strand_id
1 'polypeptide(L)'
;MEYDVSQSILKQLVTKLRPAKEDTIKRPEILEDPEIPKINAPLPVFVQQAAAAKTIGILSRESNEIAEKLIQLRVTHNLLYSMGNMDYADSQRQSSISLEYLCRTFPIVDEHVREAMGENLYDMFMSNPEALYMTMNHVQADVLVSNKVNIPKLVETVD
;
A
#
# COMPACT_ATOMS: atom_id res chain seq x y z
N MET A 1 10.51 18.35 -25.78
CA MET A 1 9.35 18.11 -24.89
C MET A 1 9.67 16.82 -24.17
N GLU A 2 10.38 16.89 -23.04
CA GLU A 2 10.56 15.72 -22.17
C GLU A 2 9.21 15.47 -21.51
N TYR A 3 8.51 14.46 -21.99
CA TYR A 3 7.33 14.00 -21.28
C TYR A 3 7.81 13.37 -19.98
N ASP A 4 7.40 13.94 -18.85
CA ASP A 4 7.62 13.34 -17.54
C ASP A 4 6.65 12.16 -17.30
N VAL A 5 6.73 11.19 -18.21
CA VAL A 5 5.92 9.96 -18.21
C VAL A 5 6.18 9.18 -16.92
N SER A 6 7.43 9.20 -16.45
CA SER A 6 7.86 8.53 -15.22
C SER A 6 7.06 9.02 -14.01
N GLN A 7 7.02 10.33 -13.75
CA GLN A 7 6.23 10.86 -12.63
C GLN A 7 4.74 10.54 -12.74
N SER A 8 4.18 10.61 -13.94
CA SER A 8 2.77 10.27 -14.16
C SER A 8 2.47 8.80 -13.83
N ILE A 9 3.35 7.87 -14.23
CA ILE A 9 3.21 6.45 -13.91
C ILE A 9 3.31 6.22 -12.40
N LEU A 10 4.31 6.79 -11.73
CA LEU A 10 4.48 6.63 -10.27
C LEU A 10 3.25 7.15 -9.52
N LYS A 11 2.72 8.31 -9.91
CA LYS A 11 1.50 8.89 -9.32
C LYS A 11 0.28 7.98 -9.52
N GLN A 12 0.13 7.39 -10.70
CA GLN A 12 -0.97 6.46 -10.98
C GLN A 12 -0.85 5.18 -10.14
N LEU A 13 0.34 4.61 -10.02
CA LEU A 13 0.59 3.44 -9.16
C LEU A 13 0.21 3.73 -7.71
N VAL A 14 0.63 4.87 -7.15
CA VAL A 14 0.26 5.24 -5.78
C VAL A 14 -1.24 5.45 -5.62
N THR A 15 -1.91 6.02 -6.63
CA THR A 15 -3.37 6.19 -6.59
C THR A 15 -4.11 4.84 -6.54
N LYS A 16 -3.60 3.81 -7.22
CA LYS A 16 -4.19 2.46 -7.22
C LYS A 16 -4.10 1.75 -5.87
N LEU A 17 -3.22 2.18 -4.98
CA LEU A 17 -3.17 1.67 -3.60
C LEU A 17 -4.40 2.06 -2.77
N ARG A 18 -5.17 3.07 -3.20
CA ARG A 18 -6.39 3.50 -2.52
C ARG A 18 -7.53 3.65 -3.53
N PRO A 19 -8.25 2.56 -3.84
CA PRO A 19 -9.42 2.60 -4.73
C PRO A 19 -10.46 3.63 -4.25
N ALA A 20 -11.19 4.23 -5.19
CA ALA A 20 -12.32 5.10 -4.85
C ALA A 20 -13.46 4.27 -4.25
N LYS A 21 -14.23 4.85 -3.33
CA LYS A 21 -15.36 4.16 -2.69
C LYS A 21 -16.38 3.61 -3.69
N GLU A 22 -16.57 4.31 -4.81
CA GLU A 22 -17.49 3.90 -5.87
C GLU A 22 -17.05 2.60 -6.54
N ASP A 23 -15.73 2.39 -6.66
CA ASP A 23 -15.15 1.20 -7.27
C ASP A 23 -15.16 -0.02 -6.34
N THR A 24 -15.28 0.20 -5.03
CA THR A 24 -15.36 -0.88 -4.03
C THR A 24 -16.80 -1.36 -3.81
N ILE A 25 -17.80 -0.59 -4.23
CA ILE A 25 -19.23 -0.92 -4.08
C ILE A 25 -19.74 -1.68 -5.32
N LYS A 26 -19.27 -1.33 -6.52
CA LYS A 26 -19.74 -1.93 -7.77
C LYS A 26 -19.07 -3.30 -7.99
N ARG A 27 -19.82 -4.38 -7.74
CA ARG A 27 -19.47 -5.69 -8.31
C ARG A 27 -19.75 -5.65 -9.82
N PRO A 28 -18.82 -6.12 -10.67
CA PRO A 28 -19.11 -6.31 -12.09
C PRO A 28 -20.36 -7.18 -12.27
N GLU A 29 -21.30 -6.77 -13.13
CA GLU A 29 -22.56 -7.48 -13.39
C GLU A 29 -22.35 -8.95 -13.79
N ILE A 30 -21.21 -9.28 -14.40
CA ILE A 30 -20.80 -10.65 -14.74
C ILE A 30 -20.65 -11.56 -13.50
N LEU A 31 -20.33 -10.99 -12.33
CA LEU A 31 -20.26 -11.74 -11.06
C LEU A 31 -21.63 -11.89 -10.36
N GLU A 32 -22.69 -11.31 -10.92
CA GLU A 32 -24.06 -11.37 -10.40
C GLU A 32 -24.95 -12.34 -11.20
N ASP A 33 -24.42 -12.96 -12.25
CA ASP A 33 -25.14 -13.96 -13.06
C ASP A 33 -25.53 -15.18 -12.20
N PRO A 34 -26.84 -15.47 -12.04
CA PRO A 34 -27.31 -16.58 -11.23
C PRO A 34 -26.96 -17.97 -11.80
N GLU A 35 -26.57 -18.07 -13.08
CA GLU A 35 -26.13 -19.32 -13.71
C GLU A 35 -24.63 -19.60 -13.51
N ILE A 36 -23.86 -18.60 -13.10
CA ILE A 36 -22.43 -18.74 -12.79
C ILE A 36 -22.29 -19.13 -11.31
N PRO A 37 -21.56 -20.21 -10.96
CA PRO A 37 -21.25 -20.53 -9.57
C PRO A 37 -20.66 -19.28 -8.90
N LYS A 38 -21.23 -18.86 -7.75
CA LYS A 38 -20.73 -17.72 -6.97
C LYS A 38 -19.31 -18.01 -6.47
N ILE A 39 -18.33 -17.82 -7.34
CA ILE A 39 -16.94 -17.72 -6.96
C ILE A 39 -16.85 -16.38 -6.24
N ASN A 40 -16.47 -16.40 -4.96
CA ASN A 40 -16.12 -15.20 -4.20
C ASN A 40 -14.82 -14.62 -4.77
N ALA A 41 -14.86 -14.16 -6.03
CA ALA A 41 -13.74 -13.56 -6.71
C ALA A 41 -13.48 -12.17 -6.09
N PRO A 42 -12.21 -11.78 -5.91
CA PRO A 42 -11.87 -10.45 -5.44
C PRO A 42 -12.33 -9.41 -6.46
N LEU A 43 -12.70 -8.22 -5.99
CA LEU A 43 -13.00 -7.12 -6.89
C LEU A 43 -11.75 -6.78 -7.74
N PRO A 44 -11.91 -6.50 -9.05
CA PRO A 44 -10.77 -6.16 -9.92
C PRO A 44 -9.92 -5.01 -9.37
N VAL A 45 -10.52 -4.05 -8.65
CA VAL A 45 -9.79 -2.94 -8.04
C VAL A 45 -8.87 -3.37 -6.90
N PHE A 46 -9.21 -4.42 -6.15
CA PHE A 46 -8.32 -4.98 -5.13
C PHE A 46 -7.18 -5.79 -5.77
N VAL A 47 -7.45 -6.48 -6.88
CA VAL A 47 -6.38 -7.10 -7.67
C VAL A 47 -5.39 -6.05 -8.20
N GLN A 48 -5.90 -4.92 -8.71
CA GLN A 48 -5.07 -3.79 -9.14
C GLN A 48 -4.29 -3.17 -7.98
N GLN A 49 -4.90 -3.03 -6.80
CA GLN A 49 -4.25 -2.53 -5.59
C GLN A 49 -3.05 -3.41 -5.20
N ALA A 50 -3.22 -4.73 -5.15
CA ALA A 50 -2.14 -5.68 -4.87
C ALA A 50 -1.03 -5.63 -5.93
N ALA A 51 -1.40 -5.56 -7.22
CA ALA A 51 -0.43 -5.46 -8.31
C ALA A 51 0.36 -4.15 -8.25
N ALA A 52 -0.29 -3.03 -7.91
CA ALA A 52 0.36 -1.74 -7.73
C ALA A 52 1.34 -1.78 -6.54
N ALA A 53 0.93 -2.35 -5.40
CA ALA A 53 1.80 -2.52 -4.24
C ALA A 53 3.06 -3.33 -4.59
N LYS A 54 2.89 -4.48 -5.25
CA LYS A 54 4.02 -5.30 -5.69
C LYS A 54 4.96 -4.54 -6.65
N THR A 55 4.39 -3.84 -7.62
CA THR A 55 5.17 -3.07 -8.61
C THR A 55 5.97 -1.97 -7.94
N ILE A 56 5.35 -1.23 -7.01
CA ILE A 56 6.00 -0.24 -6.17
C ILE A 56 7.18 -0.86 -5.39
N GLY A 57 6.96 -2.02 -4.76
CA GLY A 57 8.01 -2.72 -4.04
C GLY A 57 9.20 -3.13 -4.93
N ILE A 58 8.94 -3.55 -6.17
CA ILE A 58 9.99 -3.88 -7.14
C ILE A 58 10.76 -2.60 -7.52
N LEU A 59 10.05 -1.56 -7.96
CA LEU A 59 10.66 -0.29 -8.38
C LEU A 59 11.50 0.36 -7.29
N SER A 60 11.03 0.33 -6.04
CA SER A 60 11.77 0.88 -4.90
C SER A 60 13.08 0.13 -4.63
N ARG A 61 13.11 -1.20 -4.86
CA ARG A 61 14.33 -2.01 -4.70
C ARG A 61 15.35 -1.79 -5.82
N GLU A 62 14.88 -1.46 -7.02
CA GLU A 62 15.73 -1.17 -8.18
C GLU A 62 16.36 0.23 -8.11
N SER A 63 15.72 1.20 -7.45
CA SER A 63 16.23 2.58 -7.39
C SER A 63 15.75 3.35 -6.16
N ASN A 64 16.70 3.79 -5.33
CA ASN A 64 16.43 4.68 -4.20
C ASN A 64 15.81 6.01 -4.66
N GLU A 65 16.21 6.55 -5.81
CA GLU A 65 15.64 7.78 -6.35
C GLU A 65 14.14 7.60 -6.66
N ILE A 66 13.75 6.44 -7.21
CA ILE A 66 12.33 6.13 -7.45
C ILE A 66 11.60 5.92 -6.12
N ALA A 67 12.21 5.24 -5.15
CA ALA A 67 11.63 5.04 -3.83
C ALA A 67 11.35 6.39 -3.14
N GLU A 68 12.29 7.34 -3.18
CA GLU A 68 12.12 8.69 -2.64
C GLU A 68 11.00 9.45 -3.34
N LYS A 69 10.91 9.39 -4.68
CA LYS A 69 9.80 9.98 -5.45
C LYS A 69 8.45 9.38 -5.02
N LEU A 70 8.38 8.07 -4.80
CA LEU A 70 7.18 7.40 -4.31
C LEU A 70 6.83 7.83 -2.87
N ILE A 71 7.81 7.98 -1.98
CA ILE A 71 7.62 8.50 -0.62
C ILE A 71 7.01 9.90 -0.68
N GLN A 72 7.53 10.79 -1.52
CA GLN A 72 6.99 12.13 -1.75
C GLN A 72 5.56 12.12 -2.32
N LEU A 73 5.21 11.09 -3.09
CA LEU A 73 3.84 10.84 -3.59
C LEU A 73 2.92 10.21 -2.54
N ARG A 74 3.34 10.12 -1.28
CA ARG A 74 2.60 9.53 -0.14
C ARG A 74 2.42 8.01 -0.25
N VAL A 75 3.38 7.30 -0.83
CA VAL A 75 3.30 5.83 -0.94
C VAL A 75 3.17 5.15 0.42
N THR A 76 3.87 5.63 1.46
CA THR A 76 3.83 5.06 2.81
C THR A 76 2.41 5.04 3.38
N HIS A 77 1.70 6.17 3.28
CA HIS A 77 0.31 6.28 3.71
C HIS A 77 -0.62 5.31 2.99
N ASN A 78 -0.47 5.22 1.66
CA ASN A 78 -1.35 4.39 0.85
C ASN A 78 -1.01 2.89 0.95
N LEU A 79 0.25 2.53 1.20
CA LEU A 79 0.66 1.15 1.53
C LEU A 79 0.10 0.73 2.88
N LEU A 80 0.12 1.60 3.90
CA LEU A 80 -0.57 1.34 5.17
C LEU A 80 -2.07 1.13 4.95
N TYR A 81 -2.73 2.01 4.18
CA TYR A 81 -4.14 1.86 3.83
C TYR A 81 -4.44 0.51 3.16
N SER A 82 -3.67 0.16 2.12
CA SER A 82 -3.81 -1.09 1.38
C SER A 82 -3.48 -2.31 2.23
N MET A 83 -2.54 -2.19 3.17
CA MET A 83 -2.19 -3.24 4.11
C MET A 83 -3.31 -3.55 5.11
N GLY A 84 -4.14 -2.57 5.45
CA GLY A 84 -5.34 -2.77 6.26
C GLY A 84 -6.56 -3.23 5.47
N ASN A 85 -6.45 -3.47 4.16
CA ASN A 85 -7.57 -3.92 3.34
C ASN A 85 -7.92 -5.40 3.60
N MET A 86 -8.85 -5.64 4.53
CA MET A 86 -9.29 -7.00 4.87
C MET A 86 -10.12 -7.69 3.78
N ASP A 87 -10.56 -6.97 2.74
CA ASP A 87 -11.35 -7.55 1.64
C ASP A 87 -10.50 -8.37 0.65
N TYR A 88 -9.17 -8.21 0.67
CA TYR A 88 -8.27 -8.98 -0.19
C TYR A 88 -6.89 -9.22 0.42
N ALA A 89 -6.60 -10.48 0.75
CA ALA A 89 -5.36 -10.90 1.42
C ALA A 89 -4.08 -10.54 0.64
N ASP A 90 -4.09 -10.64 -0.69
CA ASP A 90 -2.90 -10.30 -1.49
C ASP A 90 -2.59 -8.80 -1.45
N SER A 91 -3.61 -7.92 -1.36
CA SER A 91 -3.37 -6.49 -1.12
C SER A 91 -2.61 -6.29 0.18
N GLN A 92 -3.04 -6.98 1.25
CA GLN A 92 -2.39 -6.87 2.56
C GLN A 92 -0.93 -7.34 2.48
N ARG A 93 -0.71 -8.56 1.95
CA ARG A 93 0.61 -9.18 1.81
C ARG A 93 1.57 -8.35 0.96
N GLN A 94 1.17 -7.96 -0.25
CA GLN A 94 2.06 -7.19 -1.14
C GLN A 94 2.36 -5.80 -0.59
N SER A 95 1.41 -5.18 0.11
CA SER A 95 1.63 -3.87 0.74
C SER A 95 2.59 -3.97 1.91
N SER A 96 2.44 -5.01 2.74
CA SER A 96 3.32 -5.25 3.88
C SER A 96 4.77 -5.51 3.45
N ILE A 97 4.98 -6.39 2.46
CA ILE A 97 6.33 -6.68 1.92
C ILE A 97 6.98 -5.45 1.29
N SER A 98 6.18 -4.59 0.64
CA SER A 98 6.70 -3.37 0.00
C SER A 98 7.01 -2.29 1.02
N LEU A 99 6.16 -2.14 2.04
CA LEU A 99 6.34 -1.19 3.14
C LEU A 99 7.55 -1.57 4.00
N GLU A 100 7.76 -2.85 4.27
CA GLU A 100 8.89 -3.33 5.08
C GLU A 100 10.23 -2.95 4.46
N TYR A 101 10.36 -3.08 3.14
CA TYR A 101 11.55 -2.62 2.44
C TYR A 101 11.78 -1.12 2.62
N LEU A 102 10.72 -0.31 2.53
CA LEU A 102 10.84 1.13 2.73
C LEU A 102 11.24 1.47 4.17
N CYS A 103 10.68 0.80 5.18
CA CYS A 103 11.06 0.97 6.57
C CYS A 103 12.53 0.61 6.81
N ARG A 104 13.00 -0.52 6.27
CA ARG A 104 14.41 -0.93 6.41
C ARG A 104 15.39 0.00 5.71
N THR A 105 14.95 0.66 4.63
CA THR A 105 15.82 1.47 3.78
C THR A 105 15.85 2.94 4.20
N PHE A 106 14.70 3.49 4.62
CA PHE A 106 14.53 4.91 4.90
C PHE A 106 14.11 5.10 6.37
N PRO A 107 15.02 5.55 7.26
CA PRO A 107 14.72 5.70 8.69
C PRO A 107 13.51 6.59 9.00
N ILE A 108 13.30 7.65 8.21
CA ILE A 108 12.12 8.51 8.35
C ILE A 108 10.82 7.77 8.05
N VAL A 109 10.82 6.81 7.12
CA VAL A 109 9.66 5.97 6.85
C VAL A 109 9.40 5.03 8.02
N ASP A 110 10.46 4.43 8.56
CA ASP A 110 10.39 3.53 9.71
C ASP A 110 9.74 4.18 10.92
N GLU A 111 10.21 5.38 11.28
CA GLU A 111 9.71 6.16 12.41
C GLU A 111 8.22 6.45 12.27
N HIS A 112 7.80 7.00 11.13
CA HIS A 112 6.40 7.34 10.89
C HIS A 112 5.49 6.11 10.81
N VAL A 113 5.99 4.98 10.31
CA VAL A 113 5.23 3.73 10.26
C VAL A 113 5.08 3.15 11.67
N ARG A 114 6.14 3.12 12.48
CA ARG A 114 6.09 2.69 13.87
C ARG A 114 5.12 3.54 14.68
N GLU A 115 5.20 4.87 14.55
CA GLU A 115 4.29 5.80 15.21
C GLU A 115 2.82 5.54 14.81
N ALA A 116 2.55 5.36 13.52
CA ALA A 116 1.19 5.15 13.02
C ALA A 116 0.59 3.81 13.46
N MET A 117 1.40 2.75 13.54
CA MET A 117 0.95 1.41 13.95
C MET A 117 0.83 1.27 15.47
N GLY A 118 1.70 1.97 16.21
CA GLY A 118 2.04 1.63 17.58
C GLY A 118 2.93 0.38 17.67
N GLU A 119 3.68 0.27 18.78
CA GLU A 119 4.73 -0.74 18.97
C GLU A 119 4.25 -2.17 18.71
N ASN A 120 3.13 -2.59 19.30
CA ASN A 120 2.67 -3.98 19.18
C ASN A 120 2.40 -4.40 17.73
N LEU A 121 1.71 -3.57 16.94
CA LEU A 121 1.41 -3.87 15.55
C LEU A 121 2.67 -3.78 14.69
N TYR A 122 3.53 -2.81 14.97
CA TYR A 122 4.80 -2.65 14.30
C TYR A 122 5.73 -3.86 14.51
N ASP A 123 5.82 -4.40 15.74
CA ASP A 123 6.63 -5.58 16.06
C ASP A 123 6.16 -6.82 15.29
N MET A 124 4.85 -7.05 15.25
CA MET A 124 4.28 -8.14 14.44
C MET A 124 4.57 -7.96 12.95
N PHE A 125 4.43 -6.72 12.46
CA PHE A 125 4.73 -6.37 11.08
C PHE A 125 6.19 -6.64 10.70
N MET A 126 7.15 -6.15 11.48
CA MET A 126 8.57 -6.33 11.20
C MET A 126 9.07 -7.76 11.40
N SER A 127 8.37 -8.55 12.22
CA SER A 127 8.70 -9.96 12.45
C SER A 127 8.31 -10.85 11.27
N ASN A 128 7.14 -10.63 10.67
CA ASN A 128 6.68 -11.41 9.51
C ASN A 128 5.68 -10.61 8.64
N PRO A 129 6.16 -9.70 7.78
CA PRO A 129 5.29 -8.85 6.95
C PRO A 129 4.46 -9.68 5.97
N GLU A 130 5.00 -10.79 5.48
CA GLU A 130 4.33 -11.65 4.50
C GLU A 130 3.08 -12.32 5.05
N ALA A 131 3.08 -12.72 6.33
CA ALA A 131 1.99 -13.44 6.97
C ALA A 131 1.14 -12.58 7.92
N LEU A 132 1.46 -11.29 8.10
CA LEU A 132 0.77 -10.39 9.04
C LEU A 132 -0.76 -10.40 8.87
N TYR A 133 -1.23 -10.47 7.63
CA TYR A 133 -2.67 -10.48 7.32
C TYR A 133 -3.43 -11.66 7.93
N MET A 134 -2.75 -12.76 8.28
CA MET A 134 -3.37 -13.92 8.91
C MET A 134 -3.67 -13.70 10.40
N THR A 135 -2.98 -12.76 11.04
CA THR A 135 -3.08 -12.48 12.48
C THR A 135 -3.63 -11.10 12.80
N MET A 136 -3.74 -10.22 11.80
CA MET A 136 -4.26 -8.87 11.93
C MET A 136 -5.76 -8.87 12.26
N ASN A 137 -6.14 -8.20 13.34
CA ASN A 137 -7.54 -8.04 13.72
C ASN A 137 -8.17 -6.75 13.12
N HIS A 138 -9.49 -6.63 13.20
CA HIS A 138 -10.23 -5.49 12.64
C HIS A 138 -9.80 -4.13 13.23
N VAL A 139 -9.41 -4.07 14.50
CA VAL A 139 -8.94 -2.81 15.13
C VAL A 139 -7.60 -2.39 14.54
N GLN A 140 -6.68 -3.33 14.37
CA GLN A 140 -5.38 -3.09 13.74
C GLN A 140 -5.55 -2.68 12.27
N ALA A 141 -6.42 -3.37 11.53
CA ALA A 141 -6.74 -3.00 10.16
C ALA A 141 -7.30 -1.57 10.08
N ASP A 142 -8.20 -1.18 10.99
CA ASP A 142 -8.75 0.18 11.04
C ASP A 142 -7.69 1.25 11.37
N VAL A 143 -6.73 0.95 12.28
CA VAL A 143 -5.56 1.81 12.53
C VAL A 143 -4.78 2.06 11.25
N LEU A 144 -4.54 1.03 10.45
CA LEU A 144 -3.83 1.13 9.17
C LEU A 144 -4.63 1.92 8.12
N VAL A 145 -5.93 1.65 7.99
CA VAL A 145 -6.81 2.33 7.02
C VAL A 145 -7.02 3.81 7.35
N SER A 146 -7.06 4.16 8.64
CA SER A 146 -7.29 5.52 9.13
C SER A 146 -6.00 6.34 9.35
N ASN A 147 -4.84 5.75 9.04
CA ASN A 147 -3.53 6.37 9.25
C ASN A 147 -3.43 7.77 8.63
N LYS A 148 -2.66 8.65 9.26
CA LYS A 148 -2.47 10.05 8.81
C LYS A 148 -1.04 10.32 8.35
N VAL A 149 -0.27 9.27 8.06
CA VAL A 149 1.15 9.42 7.70
C VAL A 149 1.31 10.41 6.55
N ASN A 150 2.22 11.36 6.73
CA ASN A 150 2.60 12.32 5.73
C ASN A 150 4.08 12.64 5.95
N ILE A 151 4.92 12.14 5.07
CA ILE A 151 6.36 12.37 5.15
C ILE A 151 6.65 13.61 4.30
N PRO A 152 7.00 14.77 4.91
CA PRO A 152 7.31 15.96 4.15
C PRO A 152 8.55 15.73 3.28
N LYS A 153 8.68 16.50 2.19
CA LYS A 153 9.92 16.51 1.43
C LYS A 153 11.08 16.85 2.37
N LEU A 154 12.14 16.06 2.33
CA LEU A 154 13.42 16.42 2.90
C LEU A 154 13.80 17.76 2.28
N VAL A 155 13.74 18.83 3.07
CA VAL A 155 14.38 20.09 2.71
C VAL A 155 15.86 19.78 2.85
N GLU A 156 16.60 19.85 1.74
CA GLU A 156 18.05 19.80 1.80
C GLU A 156 18.48 20.83 2.85
N THR A 157 19.06 20.35 3.95
CA THR A 157 19.76 21.22 4.88
C THR A 157 20.92 21.79 4.09
N VAL A 158 20.78 23.07 3.72
CA VAL A 158 21.87 23.86 3.16
C VAL A 158 22.92 23.96 4.27
N ASP A 159 24.08 23.34 4.03
CA ASP A 159 25.29 23.50 4.86
C ASP A 159 25.71 24.98 4.96
#